data_AF-A0AAE2XWS4-F1
#
_entry.id   AF-A0AAE2XWS4-F1
#
_cell.length_a   1.000
_cell.length_b   1.000
_cell.length_c   1.000
_cell.angle_alpha   90.00
_cell.angle_beta   90.00
_cell.angle_gamma   90.00
#
_symmetry.space_group_name_H-M   'P 1'
#
loop_
_entity.id
_entity.type
_entity.pdbx_description
1 polymer ?
#
loop_
_entity_poly.entity_id
_entity_poly.type
_entity_poly.pdbx_seq_one_letter_code
_entity_poly.pdbx_strand_id
1 'polypeptide(L)'
;MSVTMELWGFVVKAFLEWRRYEVEELGPQTVFLSPSEAQKMSTTEFRWWCEKYRVKFLAERMKKCDKLSMALEDLKGAIRQEEIMPIVEGMIRLCDEIKRRIGEEIDAVSDCIMEIGDHVESFDSIRKAGEVEEEIRKLLANFKIGFNHMEEFGFPLPE
;
A
#
# COMPACT_ATOMS: atom_id res chain seq x y z
N MET A 1 16.76 26.34 2.89
CA MET A 1 16.65 24.86 2.80
C MET A 1 17.20 24.45 1.45
N SER A 2 17.92 23.33 1.32
CA SER A 2 18.32 22.84 -0.01
C SER A 2 17.11 22.22 -0.71
N VAL A 3 17.04 22.30 -2.04
CA VAL A 3 15.95 21.69 -2.85
C VAL A 3 15.79 20.20 -2.51
N THR A 4 16.90 19.48 -2.30
CA THR A 4 16.88 18.06 -1.93
C THR A 4 16.21 17.82 -0.57
N MET A 5 16.38 18.72 0.41
CA MET A 5 15.72 18.61 1.71
C MET A 5 14.22 18.92 1.63
N GLU A 6 13.81 19.84 0.76
CA GLU A 6 12.39 20.11 0.50
C GLU A 6 11.71 18.90 -0.15
N LEU A 7 12.35 18.29 -1.16
CA LEU A 7 11.88 17.07 -1.80
C LEU A 7 11.82 15.88 -0.84
N TRP A 8 12.82 15.74 0.04
CA TRP A 8 12.76 14.76 1.12
C TRP A 8 11.56 14.98 2.04
N GLY A 9 11.27 16.23 2.40
CA GLY A 9 10.08 16.59 3.16
C GLY A 9 8.78 16.13 2.47
N PHE A 10 8.71 16.20 1.13
CA PHE A 10 7.56 15.66 0.38
C PHE A 10 7.48 14.14 0.42
N VAL A 11 8.61 13.43 0.32
CA VAL A 11 8.67 11.97 0.48
C VAL A 11 8.14 11.56 1.85
N VAL A 12 8.65 12.17 2.92
CA VAL A 12 8.23 11.84 4.29
C VAL A 12 6.75 12.16 4.49
N LYS A 13 6.28 13.31 4.02
CA LYS A 13 4.86 13.68 4.09
C LYS A 13 3.98 12.67 3.36
N ALA A 14 4.33 12.28 2.14
CA ALA A 14 3.58 11.30 1.36
C ALA A 14 3.50 9.94 2.08
N PHE A 15 4.61 9.48 2.64
CA PHE A 15 4.64 8.23 3.42
C PHE A 15 3.80 8.31 4.70
N LEU A 16 3.88 9.41 5.46
CA LEU A 16 3.09 9.57 6.68
C LEU A 16 1.58 9.68 6.40
N GLU A 17 1.19 10.36 5.33
CA GLU A 17 -0.19 10.38 4.87
C GLU A 17 -0.68 8.99 4.46
N TRP A 18 0.15 8.20 3.79
CA TRP A 18 -0.17 6.82 3.44
C TRP A 18 -0.29 5.96 4.70
N ARG A 19 0.68 6.04 5.62
CA ARG A 19 0.65 5.30 6.89
C ARG A 19 -0.60 5.63 7.71
N ARG A 20 -1.02 6.90 7.75
CA ARG A 20 -2.26 7.30 8.42
C ARG A 20 -3.47 6.61 7.79
N TYR A 21 -3.55 6.62 6.46
CA TYR A 21 -4.60 5.94 5.71
C TYR A 21 -4.63 4.41 5.99
N GLU A 22 -3.47 3.75 6.00
CA GLU A 22 -3.36 2.32 6.32
C GLU A 22 -3.97 1.99 7.70
N VAL A 23 -3.74 2.85 8.69
CA VAL A 23 -4.18 2.61 10.08
C VAL A 23 -5.63 3.02 10.29
N GLU A 24 -6.02 4.20 9.83
CA GLU A 24 -7.31 4.82 10.19
C GLU A 24 -8.44 4.42 9.24
N GLU A 25 -8.16 4.20 7.97
CA GLU A 25 -9.18 3.96 6.95
C GLU A 25 -9.19 2.52 6.43
N LEU A 26 -8.03 2.01 5.99
CA LEU A 26 -7.93 0.68 5.38
C LEU A 26 -7.91 -0.45 6.43
N GLY A 27 -7.09 -0.32 7.47
CA GLY A 27 -6.88 -1.34 8.51
C GLY A 27 -8.17 -1.94 9.06
N PRO A 28 -9.18 -1.12 9.45
CA PRO A 28 -10.47 -1.61 9.93
C PRO A 28 -11.24 -2.47 8.92
N GLN A 29 -10.98 -2.32 7.61
CA GLN A 29 -11.65 -3.10 6.56
C GLN A 29 -10.99 -4.46 6.32
N THR A 30 -9.69 -4.58 6.60
CA THR A 30 -8.93 -5.82 6.33
C THR A 30 -9.38 -7.02 7.17
N VAL A 31 -10.13 -6.79 8.26
CA VAL A 31 -10.69 -7.86 9.09
C VAL A 31 -11.61 -8.81 8.29
N PHE A 32 -12.33 -8.27 7.30
CA PHE A 32 -13.26 -9.03 6.46
C PHE A 32 -12.57 -9.81 5.34
N LEU A 33 -11.24 -9.70 5.20
CA LEU A 33 -10.45 -10.60 4.36
C LEU A 33 -10.34 -12.00 4.99
N SER A 34 -10.68 -12.16 6.27
CA SER A 34 -10.83 -13.47 6.89
C SER A 34 -12.16 -14.12 6.49
N PRO A 35 -12.16 -15.38 6.00
CA PRO A 35 -13.40 -16.13 5.76
C PRO A 35 -14.33 -16.17 6.98
N SER A 36 -13.78 -16.26 8.20
CA SER A 36 -14.59 -16.32 9.43
C SER A 36 -15.37 -15.04 9.72
N GLU A 37 -14.85 -13.90 9.28
CA GLU A 37 -15.49 -12.59 9.47
C GLU A 37 -16.44 -12.30 8.31
N ALA A 38 -16.05 -12.65 7.08
CA ALA A 38 -16.89 -12.56 5.90
C ALA A 38 -18.21 -13.36 6.06
N GLN A 39 -18.14 -14.57 6.64
CA GLN A 39 -19.30 -15.43 6.90
C GLN A 39 -20.34 -14.81 7.86
N LYS A 40 -19.98 -13.79 8.63
CA LYS A 40 -20.92 -13.09 9.54
C LYS A 40 -21.81 -12.10 8.80
N MET A 41 -21.47 -11.76 7.56
CA MET A 41 -22.23 -10.82 6.72
C MET A 41 -23.23 -11.60 5.85
N SER A 42 -24.38 -10.99 5.56
CA SER A 42 -25.23 -11.51 4.49
C SER A 42 -24.53 -11.40 3.13
N THR A 43 -24.92 -12.22 2.15
CA THR A 43 -24.35 -12.18 0.80
C THR A 43 -24.41 -10.78 0.17
N THR A 44 -25.50 -10.04 0.40
CA THR A 44 -25.67 -8.67 -0.11
C THR A 44 -24.70 -7.70 0.55
N GLU A 45 -24.54 -7.76 1.88
CA GLU A 45 -23.61 -6.92 2.63
C GLU A 45 -22.16 -7.24 2.24
N PHE A 46 -21.83 -8.53 2.11
CA PHE A 46 -20.49 -8.97 1.73
C PHE A 46 -20.13 -8.52 0.32
N ARG A 47 -21.05 -8.67 -0.65
CA ARG A 47 -20.86 -8.16 -2.01
C ARG A 47 -20.61 -6.65 -2.03
N TRP A 48 -21.44 -5.89 -1.31
CA TRP A 48 -21.28 -4.44 -1.20
C TRP A 48 -19.93 -4.07 -0.58
N TRP A 49 -19.51 -4.82 0.44
CA TRP A 49 -18.20 -4.65 1.04
C TRP A 49 -17.08 -4.93 0.03
N CYS A 50 -17.10 -6.04 -0.72
CA CYS A 50 -16.09 -6.35 -1.73
C CYS A 50 -15.99 -5.24 -2.79
N GLU A 51 -17.14 -4.79 -3.31
CA GLU A 51 -17.19 -3.69 -4.28
C GLU A 51 -16.56 -2.42 -3.72
N LYS A 52 -16.94 -2.03 -2.49
CA LYS A 52 -16.39 -0.85 -1.81
C LYS A 52 -14.90 -1.01 -1.49
N TYR A 53 -14.47 -2.18 -1.02
CA TYR A 53 -13.08 -2.50 -0.73
C TYR A 53 -12.21 -2.29 -1.96
N ARG A 54 -12.63 -2.85 -3.09
CA ARG A 54 -11.95 -2.68 -4.38
C ARG A 54 -11.93 -1.23 -4.87
N VAL A 55 -13.10 -0.62 -5.05
CA VAL A 55 -13.21 0.66 -5.79
C VAL A 55 -12.87 1.89 -4.97
N LYS A 56 -12.96 1.79 -3.64
CA LYS A 56 -12.59 2.88 -2.73
C LYS A 56 -11.25 2.61 -2.08
N PHE A 57 -11.15 1.51 -1.34
CA PHE A 57 -10.03 1.33 -0.41
C PHE A 57 -8.72 0.94 -1.12
N LEU A 58 -8.75 -0.08 -1.98
CA LEU A 58 -7.58 -0.47 -2.76
C LEU A 58 -7.19 0.59 -3.80
N ALA A 59 -8.18 1.25 -4.41
CA ALA A 59 -7.93 2.35 -5.33
C ALA A 59 -7.25 3.57 -4.66
N GLU A 60 -7.66 3.94 -3.44
CA GLU A 60 -7.00 5.02 -2.70
C GLU A 60 -5.60 4.59 -2.21
N ARG A 61 -5.43 3.34 -1.80
CA ARG A 61 -4.12 2.78 -1.45
C ARG A 61 -3.14 2.88 -2.62
N MET A 62 -3.58 2.52 -3.83
CA MET A 62 -2.80 2.65 -5.05
C MET A 62 -2.35 4.10 -5.27
N LYS A 63 -3.28 5.08 -5.17
CA LYS A 63 -2.95 6.50 -5.33
C LYS A 63 -1.95 7.00 -4.29
N LYS A 64 -2.01 6.51 -3.04
CA LYS A 64 -1.04 6.87 -1.99
C LYS A 64 0.35 6.31 -2.30
N CYS A 65 0.41 5.07 -2.79
CA CYS A 65 1.66 4.48 -3.26
C CYS A 65 2.24 5.25 -4.47
N ASP A 66 1.40 5.63 -5.43
CA ASP A 66 1.82 6.44 -6.59
C ASP A 66 2.39 7.79 -6.16
N LYS A 67 1.72 8.49 -5.23
CA LYS A 67 2.21 9.77 -4.69
C LYS A 67 3.58 9.63 -4.04
N LEU A 68 3.81 8.58 -3.26
CA LEU A 68 5.12 8.32 -2.67
C LEU A 68 6.17 8.01 -3.74
N SER A 69 5.82 7.16 -4.71
CA SER A 69 6.70 6.81 -5.83
C SER A 69 7.11 8.04 -6.63
N MET A 70 6.17 8.94 -6.94
CA MET A 70 6.47 10.21 -7.64
C MET A 70 7.40 11.11 -6.82
N ALA A 71 7.14 11.26 -5.51
CA ALA A 71 8.00 12.07 -4.65
C ALA A 71 9.43 11.51 -4.56
N LEU A 72 9.59 10.18 -4.57
CA LEU A 72 10.89 9.51 -4.61
C LEU A 72 11.61 9.73 -5.95
N GLU A 73 10.90 9.70 -7.08
CA GLU A 73 11.47 9.99 -8.39
C GLU A 73 11.94 11.46 -8.51
N ASP A 74 11.15 12.40 -7.98
CA ASP A 74 11.55 13.81 -7.92
C ASP A 74 12.82 13.99 -7.07
N LEU A 75 12.88 13.32 -5.90
CA LEU A 75 14.06 13.31 -5.05
C LEU A 75 15.27 12.69 -5.76
N LYS A 76 15.08 11.56 -6.45
CA LYS A 76 16.11 10.88 -7.24
C LYS A 76 16.75 11.83 -8.26
N GLY A 77 15.92 12.61 -8.98
CA GLY A 77 16.38 13.59 -9.96
C GLY A 77 17.20 14.74 -9.37
N ALA A 78 17.06 15.02 -8.07
CA ALA A 78 17.76 16.11 -7.37
C ALA A 78 18.99 15.64 -6.56
N ILE A 79 19.13 14.34 -6.29
CA ILE A 79 20.27 13.80 -5.53
C ILE A 79 21.54 13.80 -6.39
N ARG A 80 22.64 14.31 -5.80
CA ARG A 80 23.99 14.28 -6.38
C ARG A 80 24.95 13.35 -5.64
N GLN A 81 24.53 12.83 -4.48
CA GLN A 81 25.33 11.90 -3.67
C GLN A 81 25.13 10.48 -4.21
N GLU A 82 26.20 9.86 -4.69
CA GLU A 82 26.14 8.54 -5.33
C GLU A 82 25.73 7.45 -4.34
N GLU A 83 26.06 7.62 -3.06
CA GLU A 83 25.77 6.69 -1.98
C GLU A 83 24.27 6.61 -1.63
N ILE A 84 23.53 7.69 -1.89
CA ILE A 84 22.10 7.79 -1.58
C ILE A 84 21.24 7.21 -2.70
N MET A 85 21.72 7.28 -3.94
CA MET A 85 20.99 6.85 -5.13
C MET A 85 20.43 5.41 -5.01
N PRO A 86 21.20 4.40 -4.56
CA PRO A 86 20.70 3.04 -4.40
C PRO A 86 19.58 2.90 -3.37
N ILE A 87 19.58 3.75 -2.33
CA ILE A 87 18.55 3.75 -1.27
C ILE A 87 17.22 4.22 -1.85
N VAL A 88 17.23 5.37 -2.55
CA VAL A 88 16.02 5.93 -3.18
C VAL A 88 15.49 5.00 -4.26
N GLU A 89 16.36 4.42 -5.09
CA GLU A 89 15.96 3.40 -6.06
C GLU A 89 15.39 2.14 -5.40
N GLY A 90 15.92 1.74 -4.24
CA GLY A 90 15.37 0.66 -3.43
C GLY A 90 13.93 0.97 -2.97
N MET A 91 13.68 2.18 -2.50
CA MET A 91 12.34 2.63 -2.07
C MET A 91 11.36 2.72 -3.25
N ILE A 92 11.82 3.14 -4.44
CA ILE A 92 10.99 3.15 -5.66
C ILE A 92 10.61 1.73 -6.07
N ARG A 93 11.58 0.81 -6.11
CA ARG A 93 11.32 -0.62 -6.38
C ARG A 93 10.34 -1.24 -5.37
N LEU A 94 10.42 -0.81 -4.11
CA LEU A 94 9.47 -1.23 -3.09
C LEU A 94 8.05 -0.73 -3.39
N CYS A 95 7.90 0.51 -3.86
CA CYS A 95 6.60 1.02 -4.33
C CYS A 95 6.08 0.19 -5.51
N ASP A 96 6.92 -0.14 -6.49
CA ASP A 96 6.50 -0.93 -7.65
C ASP A 96 6.02 -2.33 -7.27
N GLU A 97 6.74 -3.01 -6.38
CA GLU A 97 6.32 -4.31 -5.87
C GLU A 97 5.01 -4.20 -5.07
N ILE A 98 4.84 -3.17 -4.23
CA ILE A 98 3.57 -2.96 -3.51
C ILE A 98 2.42 -2.71 -4.49
N LYS A 99 2.60 -1.87 -5.52
CA LYS A 99 1.55 -1.63 -6.55
C LYS A 99 1.16 -2.93 -7.24
N ARG A 100 2.14 -3.78 -7.57
CA ARG A 100 1.89 -5.10 -8.16
C ARG A 100 1.01 -5.96 -7.25
N ARG A 101 1.32 -6.01 -5.95
CA ARG A 101 0.52 -6.75 -4.96
C ARG A 101 -0.87 -6.16 -4.76
N ILE A 102 -1.03 -4.84 -4.73
CA ILE A 102 -2.35 -4.21 -4.69
C ILE A 102 -3.19 -4.63 -5.91
N GLY A 103 -2.56 -4.76 -7.09
CA GLY A 103 -3.21 -5.32 -8.28
C GLY A 103 -3.71 -6.75 -8.07
N GLU A 104 -2.87 -7.63 -7.51
CA GLU A 104 -3.24 -9.01 -7.18
C GLU A 104 -4.40 -9.08 -6.16
N GLU A 105 -4.43 -8.18 -5.19
CA GLU A 105 -5.52 -8.07 -4.21
C GLU A 105 -6.83 -7.61 -4.87
N ILE A 106 -6.75 -6.63 -5.79
CA ILE A 106 -7.89 -6.17 -6.60
C ILE A 106 -8.47 -7.30 -7.44
N ASP A 107 -7.62 -8.11 -8.06
CA ASP A 107 -8.02 -9.25 -8.88
C ASP A 107 -8.71 -10.30 -8.01
N ALA A 108 -8.13 -10.67 -6.87
CA ALA A 108 -8.73 -11.63 -5.95
C ALA A 108 -10.09 -11.17 -5.40
N VAL A 109 -10.24 -9.88 -5.07
CA VAL A 109 -11.54 -9.32 -4.64
C VAL A 109 -12.54 -9.29 -5.80
N SER A 110 -12.07 -9.08 -7.04
CA SER A 110 -12.93 -9.14 -8.22
C SER A 110 -13.44 -10.55 -8.51
N ASP A 111 -12.57 -11.55 -8.35
CA ASP A 111 -12.94 -12.97 -8.43
C ASP A 111 -14.01 -13.31 -7.38
N CYS A 112 -13.85 -12.83 -6.14
CA CYS A 112 -14.86 -13.00 -5.10
C CYS A 112 -16.22 -12.39 -5.47
N ILE A 113 -16.25 -11.21 -6.09
CA ILE A 113 -17.50 -10.59 -6.57
C ILE A 113 -18.19 -11.46 -7.64
N MET A 114 -17.40 -12.08 -8.53
CA MET A 114 -17.92 -12.99 -9.55
C MET A 114 -18.46 -14.29 -8.92
N GLU A 115 -17.73 -14.91 -8.01
CA GLU A 115 -18.15 -16.10 -7.26
C GLU A 115 -19.50 -15.88 -6.55
N ILE A 116 -19.69 -14.72 -5.91
CA ILE A 116 -20.96 -14.35 -5.29
C ILE A 116 -22.09 -14.24 -6.34
N GLY A 117 -21.80 -13.67 -7.51
CA GLY A 117 -22.75 -13.53 -8.61
C GLY A 117 -23.18 -14.87 -9.21
N ASP A 118 -22.26 -15.84 -9.25
CA ASP A 118 -22.49 -17.19 -9.75
C ASP A 118 -23.07 -18.14 -8.68
N HIS A 119 -23.39 -17.63 -7.49
CA HIS A 119 -23.88 -18.39 -6.34
C HIS A 119 -22.92 -19.50 -5.88
N VAL A 120 -21.62 -19.27 -6.02
CA VAL A 120 -20.57 -20.16 -5.52
C VAL A 120 -20.36 -19.90 -4.03
N GLU A 121 -20.58 -20.92 -3.20
CA GLU A 121 -20.27 -20.87 -1.76
C GLU A 121 -18.77 -21.13 -1.53
N SER A 122 -17.93 -20.14 -1.89
CA SER A 122 -16.48 -20.17 -1.68
C SER A 122 -15.98 -18.91 -0.99
N PHE A 123 -14.91 -19.07 -0.23
CA PHE A 123 -14.14 -17.97 0.37
C PHE A 123 -12.65 -18.06 -0.03
N ASP A 124 -12.31 -18.82 -1.08
CA ASP A 124 -10.93 -18.97 -1.52
C ASP A 124 -10.37 -17.66 -2.08
N SER A 125 -11.15 -16.95 -2.89
CA SER A 125 -10.75 -15.65 -3.45
C SER A 125 -10.54 -14.60 -2.36
N ILE A 126 -11.38 -14.58 -1.32
CA ILE A 126 -11.19 -13.66 -0.20
C ILE A 126 -9.98 -14.04 0.67
N ARG A 127 -9.74 -15.34 0.88
CA ARG A 127 -8.56 -15.83 1.59
C ARG A 127 -7.28 -15.43 0.86
N LYS A 128 -7.26 -15.57 -0.47
CA LYS A 128 -6.15 -15.12 -1.32
C LYS A 128 -5.92 -13.61 -1.18
N ALA A 129 -6.97 -12.80 -1.18
CA ALA A 129 -6.84 -11.36 -0.95
C ALA A 129 -6.22 -11.06 0.44
N GLY A 130 -6.62 -11.81 1.48
CA GLY A 130 -6.02 -11.73 2.81
C GLY A 130 -4.53 -12.11 2.86
N GLU A 131 -4.13 -13.15 2.13
CA GLU A 131 -2.73 -13.56 1.99
C GLU A 131 -1.89 -12.46 1.32
N VAL A 132 -2.41 -11.86 0.23
CA VAL A 132 -1.76 -10.74 -0.47
C VAL A 132 -1.65 -9.50 0.41
N GLU A 133 -2.68 -9.15 1.18
CA GLU A 133 -2.64 -8.03 2.13
C GLU A 133 -1.50 -8.19 3.16
N GLU A 134 -1.30 -9.40 3.68
CA GLU A 134 -0.21 -9.68 4.61
C GLU A 134 1.18 -9.55 3.94
N GLU A 135 1.31 -9.91 2.66
CA GLU A 135 2.54 -9.64 1.90
C GLU A 135 2.78 -8.13 1.73
N ILE A 136 1.74 -7.34 1.44
CA ILE A 136 1.84 -5.88 1.33
C ILE A 136 2.30 -5.27 2.66
N ARG A 137 1.77 -5.71 3.80
CA ARG A 137 2.21 -5.24 5.12
C ARG A 137 3.68 -5.51 5.39
N LYS A 138 4.17 -6.68 5.01
CA LYS A 138 5.60 -7.03 5.12
C LYS A 138 6.47 -6.14 4.25
N LEU A 139 6.02 -5.84 3.03
CA LEU A 139 6.72 -4.91 2.14
C LEU A 139 6.74 -3.49 2.71
N LEU A 140 5.60 -3.00 3.22
CA LEU A 140 5.51 -1.68 3.86
C LEU A 140 6.47 -1.52 5.04
N ALA A 141 6.69 -2.58 5.82
CA ALA A 141 7.64 -2.56 6.93
C ALA A 141 9.09 -2.29 6.47
N ASN A 142 9.45 -2.64 5.23
CA ASN A 142 10.80 -2.44 4.70
C ASN A 142 11.13 -0.97 4.43
N PHE A 143 10.14 -0.07 4.35
CA PHE A 143 10.41 1.36 4.25
C PHE A 143 11.22 1.88 5.44
N LYS A 144 11.07 1.28 6.63
CA LYS A 144 11.87 1.63 7.82
C LYS A 144 13.37 1.56 7.54
N ILE A 145 13.82 0.55 6.79
CA ILE A 145 15.23 0.37 6.45
C ILE A 145 15.70 1.54 5.56
N GLY A 146 14.90 1.89 4.55
CA GLY A 146 15.18 3.04 3.68
C GLY A 146 15.27 4.35 4.44
N PHE A 147 14.28 4.65 5.30
CA PHE A 147 14.27 5.86 6.12
C PHE A 147 15.47 5.94 7.08
N ASN A 148 15.83 4.83 7.73
CA ASN A 148 16.99 4.78 8.62
C ASN A 148 18.30 5.10 7.87
N HIS A 149 18.50 4.50 6.69
CA HIS A 149 19.71 4.81 5.91
C HIS A 149 19.69 6.26 5.42
N MET A 150 18.54 6.81 4.99
CA MET A 150 18.44 8.22 4.61
C MET A 150 18.86 9.15 5.76
N GLU A 151 18.46 8.84 6.99
CA GLU A 151 18.85 9.60 8.19
C GLU A 151 20.38 9.58 8.43
N GLU A 152 21.04 8.43 8.23
CA GLU A 152 22.51 8.30 8.33
C GLU A 152 23.25 9.23 7.35
N PHE A 153 22.63 9.57 6.22
CA PHE A 153 23.16 10.50 5.21
C PHE A 153 22.66 11.94 5.35
N GLY A 154 22.07 12.29 6.50
CA GLY A 154 21.65 13.65 6.81
C GLY A 154 20.27 14.03 6.30
N PHE A 155 19.41 13.05 6.03
CA PHE A 155 17.99 13.23 5.70
C PHE A 155 17.11 12.75 6.85
N PRO A 156 17.06 13.47 7.98
CA PRO A 156 16.28 13.06 9.14
C PRO A 156 14.77 13.09 8.86
N LEU A 157 14.03 12.31 9.63
CA LEU A 157 12.57 12.46 9.68
C LEU A 157 12.22 13.80 10.37
N PRO A 158 11.19 14.53 9.91
CA PRO A 158 10.68 15.71 10.62
C PRO A 158 10.19 15.34 12.02
N GLU A 159 10.42 16.23 12.99
CA GLU A 159 9.85 16.13 14.36
C GLU A 159 8.32 16.15 14.38
#